data_AF-A0A535Z9J6-F1
#
_entry.id   AF-A0A535Z9J6-F1
#
_cell.length_a   1.000
_cell.length_b   1.000
_cell.length_c   1.000
_cell.angle_alpha   90.00
_cell.angle_beta   90.00
_cell.angle_gamma   90.00
#
_symmetry.space_group_name_H-M   'P 1'
#
loop_
_entity.id
_entity.type
_entity.pdbx_description
1 polymer ?
#
loop_
_entity_poly.entity_id
_entity_poly.type
_entity_poly.pdbx_seq_one_letter_code
_entity_poly.pdbx_strand_id
1 'polypeptide(L)'
;MVGKRTYRLAVLLFVALPFFGQSIPAAADLSGGTLFAMSGFGQSVLSTVDPATGAVTTIEDLAGPEQGQLVSITGDPIAHRIYANRQATIFIPPSTILVHQQVLSINSVNGAYTASGPVNVPSGQIAFDPGTGSLYLLGNQGLFKVDPVSGTATAVARLAGGGDILSMAVVPGANRIYLADNQFTFDGVSSQFSYQILSVDTLSGATTSSPGLPGRLGFVVYDSSAGLLMTADAENLFSIDPATGVETAITPIPFNTNPNSLPAFAGAVDPATNTVYLHLQTFDFFNPLDQIISINDQTGDFSLGPNVSAPQLESLYFEPDVTVTPDGIKADVQSALASGAITKAGIAKTLIAELNDAEAARTRGQCKTAGNIYQQFINDLNAQRGKSIAVATASRLVSEAQFLIGNCP
;
A
#
# COMPACT_ATOMS: atom_id res chain seq x y z
N MET A 1 31.54 -21.20 74.97
CA MET A 1 32.65 -20.94 74.03
C MET A 1 32.28 -21.55 72.69
N VAL A 2 32.08 -20.67 71.71
CA VAL A 2 32.03 -20.80 70.23
C VAL A 2 31.63 -22.16 69.63
N GLY A 3 30.42 -22.22 69.04
CA GLY A 3 30.02 -23.26 68.08
C GLY A 3 29.19 -22.64 66.94
N LYS A 4 29.83 -22.46 65.78
CA LYS A 4 29.28 -21.85 64.56
C LYS A 4 28.11 -22.66 63.98
N ARG A 5 26.97 -22.01 63.71
CA ARG A 5 25.86 -22.56 62.92
C ARG A 5 26.10 -22.28 61.43
N THR A 6 26.31 -23.34 60.66
CA THR A 6 26.24 -23.33 59.19
C THR A 6 24.81 -23.54 58.73
N TYR A 7 24.22 -22.54 58.05
CA TYR A 7 22.99 -22.70 57.28
C TYR A 7 23.33 -23.26 55.90
N ARG A 8 22.77 -24.43 55.55
CA ARG A 8 22.79 -24.99 54.20
C ARG A 8 21.60 -24.42 53.44
N LEU A 9 21.88 -23.69 52.36
CA LEU A 9 20.90 -23.17 51.41
C LEU A 9 20.45 -24.34 50.49
N ALA A 10 19.14 -24.59 50.41
CA ALA A 10 18.57 -25.51 49.45
C ALA A 10 18.45 -24.81 48.09
N VAL A 11 19.06 -25.41 47.05
CA VAL A 11 18.96 -24.97 45.66
C VAL A 11 17.69 -25.59 45.06
N LEU A 12 16.72 -24.75 44.71
CA LEU A 12 15.58 -25.13 43.87
C LEU A 12 16.00 -25.03 42.40
N LEU A 13 16.14 -26.19 41.75
CA LEU A 13 16.27 -26.28 40.30
C LEU A 13 14.91 -25.93 39.66
N PHE A 14 14.83 -24.77 38.98
CA PHE A 14 13.79 -24.52 37.99
C PHE A 14 14.22 -25.18 36.68
N VAL A 15 13.50 -26.22 36.27
CA VAL A 15 13.60 -26.79 34.92
C VAL A 15 12.91 -25.82 33.97
N ALA A 16 13.69 -25.10 33.16
CA ALA A 16 13.18 -24.32 32.06
C ALA A 16 12.72 -25.27 30.94
N LEU A 17 11.40 -25.39 30.74
CA LEU A 17 10.82 -25.99 29.54
C LEU A 17 10.99 -25.01 28.36
N PRO A 18 11.32 -25.49 27.16
CA PRO A 18 11.34 -24.64 25.97
C PRO A 18 9.90 -24.31 25.61
N PHE A 19 9.50 -23.06 25.83
CA PHE A 19 8.32 -22.51 25.17
C PHE A 19 8.65 -22.43 23.68
N PHE A 20 7.92 -23.21 22.86
CA PHE A 20 7.80 -22.92 21.44
C PHE A 20 7.22 -21.51 21.33
N GLY A 21 8.02 -20.56 20.85
CA GLY A 21 7.59 -19.20 20.61
C GLY A 21 6.47 -19.20 19.59
N GLN A 22 5.24 -19.00 20.03
CA GLN A 22 4.21 -18.47 19.15
C GLN A 22 4.65 -17.07 18.74
N SER A 23 4.59 -16.80 17.44
CA SER A 23 4.72 -15.45 16.88
C SER A 23 3.79 -14.51 17.63
N ILE A 24 4.35 -13.58 18.38
CA ILE A 24 3.59 -12.50 19.00
C ILE A 24 3.12 -11.63 17.82
N PRO A 25 1.81 -11.39 17.64
CA PRO A 25 1.34 -10.45 16.63
C PRO A 25 1.99 -9.09 16.93
N ALA A 26 2.58 -8.47 15.90
CA ALA A 26 3.10 -7.11 16.00
C ALA A 26 2.01 -6.21 16.60
N ALA A 27 2.39 -5.30 17.51
CA ALA A 27 1.42 -4.40 18.11
C ALA A 27 0.77 -3.56 17.00
N ALA A 28 -0.56 -3.60 16.95
CA ALA A 28 -1.34 -2.79 16.03
C ALA A 28 -1.05 -1.30 16.29
N ASP A 29 -1.01 -0.52 15.22
CA ASP A 29 -1.07 0.93 15.34
C ASP A 29 -2.34 1.35 16.11
N LEU A 30 -2.38 2.57 16.65
CA LEU A 30 -3.50 3.07 17.46
C LEU A 30 -4.86 2.97 16.74
N SER A 31 -4.88 2.85 15.40
CA SER A 31 -6.06 2.65 14.56
C SER A 31 -6.51 1.19 14.36
N GLY A 32 -5.70 0.20 14.76
CA GLY A 32 -5.97 -1.22 14.53
C GLY A 32 -5.40 -1.80 13.22
N GLY A 33 -4.82 -0.97 12.35
CA GLY A 33 -4.19 -1.43 11.10
C GLY A 33 -2.79 -2.03 11.27
N THR A 34 -2.24 -2.55 10.16
CA THR A 34 -0.90 -3.16 10.10
C THR A 34 -0.03 -2.46 9.07
N LEU A 35 1.16 -2.02 9.48
CA LEU A 35 2.18 -1.48 8.58
C LEU A 35 3.05 -2.63 8.05
N PHE A 36 3.08 -2.78 6.74
CA PHE A 36 3.91 -3.74 6.02
C PHE A 36 5.10 -3.05 5.37
N ALA A 37 6.20 -3.78 5.27
CA ALA A 37 7.39 -3.34 4.56
C ALA A 37 8.04 -4.45 3.74
N MET A 38 8.74 -4.03 2.68
CA MET A 38 9.79 -4.84 2.08
C MET A 38 11.06 -4.69 2.92
N SER A 39 11.67 -5.82 3.29
CA SER A 39 12.83 -5.87 4.16
C SER A 39 13.91 -6.82 3.64
N GLY A 40 15.13 -6.65 4.16
CA GLY A 40 16.28 -7.49 3.84
C GLY A 40 17.08 -6.99 2.64
N PHE A 41 18.38 -7.25 2.64
CA PHE A 41 19.31 -6.83 1.56
C PHE A 41 18.92 -7.34 0.16
N GLY A 42 18.20 -8.47 0.09
CA GLY A 42 17.69 -9.01 -1.17
C GLY A 42 16.43 -8.31 -1.69
N GLN A 43 15.85 -7.39 -0.91
CA GLN A 43 14.56 -6.75 -1.16
C GLN A 43 13.45 -7.77 -1.44
N SER A 44 13.50 -8.94 -0.80
CA SER A 44 12.62 -10.07 -1.13
C SER A 44 11.66 -10.45 -0.01
N VAL A 45 11.85 -9.92 1.20
CA VAL A 45 11.11 -10.37 2.39
C VAL A 45 9.97 -9.42 2.69
N LEU A 46 8.75 -9.94 2.74
CA LEU A 46 7.60 -9.22 3.30
C LEU A 46 7.64 -9.34 4.82
N SER A 47 7.51 -8.20 5.50
CA SER A 47 7.49 -8.13 6.96
C SER A 47 6.42 -7.15 7.46
N THR A 48 5.93 -7.35 8.68
CA THR A 48 5.24 -6.29 9.43
C THR A 48 6.25 -5.43 10.16
N VAL A 49 5.95 -4.15 10.33
CA VAL A 49 6.76 -3.19 11.10
C VAL A 49 5.89 -2.53 12.16
N ASP A 50 6.33 -2.57 13.42
CA ASP A 50 5.74 -1.77 14.48
C ASP A 50 6.48 -0.42 14.57
N PRO A 51 5.84 0.70 14.21
CA PRO A 51 6.51 2.01 14.19
C PRO A 51 6.86 2.53 15.60
N ALA A 52 6.16 2.07 16.65
CA ALA A 52 6.42 2.51 18.02
C ALA A 52 7.61 1.79 18.65
N THR A 53 7.80 0.51 18.33
CA THR A 53 8.87 -0.31 18.92
C THR A 53 10.03 -0.59 17.97
N GLY A 54 9.87 -0.34 16.67
CA GLY A 54 10.84 -0.71 15.63
C GLY A 54 10.92 -2.21 15.38
N ALA A 55 10.03 -3.01 15.97
CA ALA A 55 10.02 -4.45 15.78
C ALA A 55 9.64 -4.78 14.32
N VAL A 56 10.47 -5.58 13.67
CA VAL A 56 10.19 -6.12 12.33
C VAL A 56 9.97 -7.62 12.44
N THR A 57 8.82 -8.09 11.97
CA THR A 57 8.45 -9.50 11.97
C THR A 57 8.30 -9.99 10.54
N THR A 58 9.18 -10.90 10.14
CA THR A 58 9.11 -11.55 8.82
C THR A 58 7.83 -12.37 8.68
N ILE A 59 7.18 -12.22 7.53
CA ILE A 59 6.03 -13.02 7.11
C ILE A 59 6.51 -14.10 6.14
N GLU A 60 7.16 -13.71 5.04
CA GLU A 60 7.53 -14.64 3.95
C GLU A 60 8.68 -14.10 3.09
N ASP A 61 9.51 -15.01 2.55
CA ASP A 61 10.51 -14.68 1.53
C ASP A 61 9.93 -14.91 0.13
N LEU A 62 9.80 -13.82 -0.63
CA LEU A 62 9.11 -13.77 -1.91
C LEU A 62 10.07 -13.83 -3.10
N ALA A 63 11.36 -14.08 -2.86
CA ALA A 63 12.39 -14.15 -3.90
C ALA A 63 12.05 -15.19 -4.98
N GLY A 64 11.45 -16.30 -4.57
CA GLY A 64 11.11 -17.40 -5.45
C GLY A 64 12.33 -18.07 -6.08
N PRO A 65 12.11 -18.93 -7.09
CA PRO A 65 13.17 -19.78 -7.65
C PRO A 65 14.23 -19.00 -8.42
N GLU A 66 13.88 -17.84 -8.99
CA GLU A 66 14.79 -17.00 -9.77
C GLU A 66 15.51 -15.94 -8.92
N GLN A 67 15.35 -15.99 -7.58
CA GLN A 67 15.93 -15.03 -6.65
C GLN A 67 15.57 -13.57 -7.00
N GLY A 68 14.29 -13.35 -7.29
CA GLY A 68 13.77 -12.03 -7.66
C GLY A 68 13.75 -11.06 -6.49
N GLN A 69 13.83 -9.78 -6.81
CA GLN A 69 13.72 -8.66 -5.87
C GLN A 69 12.34 -8.04 -6.01
N LEU A 70 11.77 -7.58 -4.91
CA LEU A 70 10.54 -6.79 -4.92
C LEU A 70 10.91 -5.33 -5.15
N VAL A 71 10.09 -4.63 -5.93
CA VAL A 71 10.29 -3.21 -6.26
C VAL A 71 9.42 -2.30 -5.39
N SER A 72 8.17 -2.68 -5.18
CA SER A 72 7.19 -1.88 -4.44
C SER A 72 6.02 -2.78 -4.01
N ILE A 73 5.39 -2.41 -2.89
CA ILE A 73 4.17 -3.04 -2.37
C ILE A 73 3.00 -2.05 -2.27
N THR A 74 1.79 -2.59 -2.41
CA THR A 74 0.49 -1.90 -2.24
C THR A 74 -0.56 -2.96 -1.89
N GLY A 75 -1.81 -2.63 -1.59
CA GLY A 75 -2.76 -3.68 -1.23
C GLY A 75 -4.23 -3.31 -1.27
N ASP A 76 -5.03 -4.38 -1.21
CA ASP A 76 -6.46 -4.42 -1.02
C ASP A 76 -6.74 -4.82 0.45
N PRO A 77 -7.03 -3.85 1.33
CA PRO A 77 -7.21 -4.11 2.75
C PRO A 77 -8.48 -4.93 3.04
N ILE A 78 -9.50 -4.87 2.17
CA ILE A 78 -10.74 -5.65 2.33
C ILE A 78 -10.46 -7.14 2.09
N ALA A 79 -9.62 -7.44 1.11
CA ALA A 79 -9.29 -8.81 0.73
C ALA A 79 -8.10 -9.40 1.50
N HIS A 80 -7.50 -8.65 2.45
CA HIS A 80 -6.23 -8.98 3.08
C HIS A 80 -5.17 -9.39 2.07
N ARG A 81 -5.00 -8.56 1.03
CA ARG A 81 -4.17 -8.89 -0.13
C ARG A 81 -3.18 -7.79 -0.43
N ILE A 82 -1.91 -8.11 -0.34
CA ILE A 82 -0.81 -7.26 -0.78
C ILE A 82 -0.45 -7.64 -2.22
N TYR A 83 -0.26 -6.64 -3.06
CA TYR A 83 0.33 -6.78 -4.38
C TYR A 83 1.78 -6.30 -4.33
N ALA A 84 2.69 -7.11 -4.87
CA ALA A 84 4.08 -6.73 -5.02
C ALA A 84 4.52 -6.90 -6.47
N ASN A 85 5.36 -5.99 -6.95
CA ASN A 85 6.05 -6.18 -8.22
C ASN A 85 7.39 -6.90 -7.98
N ARG A 86 7.56 -8.11 -8.52
CA ARG A 86 8.80 -8.89 -8.42
C ARG A 86 9.54 -8.88 -9.74
N GLN A 87 10.84 -8.57 -9.69
CA GLN A 87 11.77 -8.59 -10.80
C GLN A 87 12.91 -9.57 -10.56
N ALA A 88 13.16 -10.46 -11.51
CA ALA A 88 14.34 -11.33 -11.52
C ALA A 88 15.22 -11.00 -12.73
N THR A 89 16.53 -10.88 -12.51
CA THR A 89 17.52 -10.68 -13.58
C THR A 89 18.29 -11.96 -13.81
N ILE A 90 18.11 -12.56 -14.98
CA ILE A 90 18.69 -13.85 -15.34
C ILE A 90 19.80 -13.61 -16.35
N PHE A 91 21.01 -14.03 -15.98
CA PHE A 91 22.15 -14.02 -16.90
C PHE A 91 22.22 -15.35 -17.65
N ILE A 92 22.05 -15.28 -18.97
CA ILE A 92 22.17 -16.42 -19.89
C ILE A 92 23.48 -16.23 -20.67
N PRO A 93 24.53 -17.04 -20.39
CA PRO A 93 25.80 -16.95 -21.10
C PRO A 93 25.64 -17.11 -22.62
N PRO A 94 26.49 -16.45 -23.44
CA PRO A 94 27.63 -15.63 -23.03
C PRO A 94 27.31 -14.16 -22.71
N SER A 95 26.13 -13.66 -23.09
CA SER A 95 25.87 -12.21 -23.05
C SER A 95 24.40 -11.80 -23.07
N THR A 96 23.47 -12.72 -22.78
CA THR A 96 22.04 -12.41 -22.76
C THR A 96 21.61 -12.12 -21.34
N ILE A 97 21.01 -10.95 -21.12
CA ILE A 97 20.35 -10.61 -19.86
C ILE A 97 18.85 -10.64 -20.13
N LEU A 98 18.14 -11.44 -19.34
CA LEU A 98 16.68 -11.53 -19.38
C LEU A 98 16.13 -10.99 -18.06
N VAL A 99 15.17 -10.08 -18.16
CA VAL A 99 14.47 -9.54 -17.00
C VAL A 99 13.07 -10.15 -16.99
N HIS A 100 12.78 -10.96 -15.98
CA HIS A 100 11.46 -11.51 -15.72
C HIS A 100 10.75 -10.64 -14.70
N GLN A 101 9.53 -10.22 -15.02
CA GLN A 101 8.68 -9.43 -14.13
C GLN A 101 7.35 -10.12 -13.90
N GLN A 102 6.89 -10.10 -12.66
CA GLN A 102 5.62 -10.70 -12.24
C GLN A 102 4.99 -9.86 -11.14
N VAL A 103 3.65 -9.83 -11.11
CA VAL A 103 2.91 -9.36 -9.95
C VAL A 103 2.71 -10.53 -9.00
N LEU A 104 3.01 -10.34 -7.72
CA LEU A 104 2.63 -11.26 -6.67
C LEU A 104 1.32 -10.79 -6.06
N SER A 105 0.39 -11.70 -5.85
CA SER A 105 -0.77 -11.52 -4.97
C SER A 105 -0.53 -12.31 -3.70
N ILE A 106 -0.34 -11.61 -2.57
CA ILE A 106 0.11 -12.15 -1.30
C ILE A 106 -0.99 -11.97 -0.27
N ASN A 107 -1.32 -13.02 0.48
CA ASN A 107 -2.20 -12.92 1.64
C ASN A 107 -1.44 -12.23 2.78
N SER A 108 -1.94 -11.08 3.24
CA SER A 108 -1.25 -10.25 4.23
C SER A 108 -1.16 -10.90 5.62
N VAL A 109 -2.03 -11.88 5.92
CA VAL A 109 -2.11 -12.54 7.23
C VAL A 109 -1.10 -13.68 7.36
N ASN A 110 -0.86 -14.44 6.28
CA ASN A 110 -0.06 -15.67 6.36
C ASN A 110 1.05 -15.78 5.31
N GLY A 111 1.24 -14.77 4.46
CA GLY A 111 2.29 -14.74 3.45
C GLY A 111 2.05 -15.62 2.23
N ALA A 112 1.00 -16.44 2.21
CA ALA A 112 0.71 -17.30 1.07
C ALA A 112 0.50 -16.46 -0.19
N TYR A 113 1.21 -16.77 -1.27
CA TYR A 113 1.20 -15.94 -2.47
C TYR A 113 1.01 -16.76 -3.75
N THR A 114 0.57 -16.04 -4.78
CA THR A 114 0.55 -16.51 -6.16
C THR A 114 1.29 -15.51 -7.04
N ALA A 115 2.00 -15.99 -8.06
CA ALA A 115 2.66 -15.13 -9.03
C ALA A 115 1.83 -15.10 -10.32
N SER A 116 1.76 -13.93 -10.95
CA SER A 116 1.11 -13.77 -12.25
C SER A 116 1.89 -14.46 -13.37
N GLY A 117 1.29 -14.53 -14.57
CA GLY A 117 2.07 -14.69 -15.80
C GLY A 117 3.07 -13.53 -16.01
N PRO A 118 3.96 -13.62 -17.03
CA PRO A 118 4.97 -12.59 -17.28
C PRO A 118 4.35 -11.21 -17.57
N VAL A 119 4.86 -10.19 -16.89
CA VAL A 119 4.52 -8.78 -17.14
C VAL A 119 5.49 -8.24 -18.20
N ASN A 120 4.95 -7.87 -19.36
CA ASN A 120 5.76 -7.49 -20.54
C ASN A 120 5.96 -5.97 -20.69
N VAL A 121 5.78 -5.21 -19.61
CA VAL A 121 6.03 -3.76 -19.59
C VAL A 121 7.07 -3.46 -18.51
N PRO A 122 8.07 -2.59 -18.77
CA PRO A 122 9.06 -2.25 -17.76
C PRO A 122 8.38 -1.74 -16.49
N SER A 123 8.73 -2.32 -15.35
CA SER A 123 8.07 -2.06 -14.08
C SER A 123 8.85 -1.13 -13.15
N GLY A 124 8.17 -0.12 -12.62
CA GLY A 124 8.56 0.69 -11.46
C GLY A 124 7.60 0.44 -10.29
N GLN A 125 7.04 1.51 -9.72
CA GLN A 125 6.07 1.43 -8.63
C GLN A 125 4.78 0.70 -9.05
N ILE A 126 4.14 0.05 -8.08
CA ILE A 126 2.81 -0.55 -8.19
C ILE A 126 1.84 0.18 -7.25
N ALA A 127 0.60 0.39 -7.67
CA ALA A 127 -0.42 1.03 -6.83
C ALA A 127 -1.79 0.41 -7.09
N PHE A 128 -2.48 0.07 -6.01
CA PHE A 128 -3.84 -0.43 -6.05
C PHE A 128 -4.83 0.71 -5.77
N ASP A 129 -5.88 0.78 -6.58
CA ASP A 129 -7.03 1.63 -6.31
C ASP A 129 -8.12 0.81 -5.61
N PRO A 130 -8.31 0.94 -4.28
CA PRO A 130 -9.34 0.20 -3.57
C PRO A 130 -10.76 0.64 -3.96
N GLY A 131 -10.94 1.84 -4.52
CA GLY A 131 -12.23 2.30 -5.00
C GLY A 131 -12.68 1.57 -6.27
N THR A 132 -11.73 1.27 -7.17
CA THR A 132 -12.02 0.58 -8.45
C THR A 132 -11.52 -0.86 -8.51
N GLY A 133 -10.83 -1.37 -7.49
CA GLY A 133 -10.20 -2.69 -7.53
C GLY A 133 -9.17 -2.84 -8.67
N SER A 134 -8.61 -1.73 -9.15
CA SER A 134 -7.69 -1.72 -10.28
C SER A 134 -6.25 -1.64 -9.80
N LEU A 135 -5.39 -2.45 -10.39
CA LEU A 135 -3.96 -2.45 -10.11
C LEU A 135 -3.23 -1.72 -11.24
N TYR A 136 -2.43 -0.74 -10.87
CA TYR A 136 -1.66 0.08 -11.79
C TYR A 136 -0.16 -0.14 -11.58
N LEU A 137 0.58 -0.08 -12.68
CA LEU A 137 2.01 -0.22 -12.72
C LEU A 137 2.58 0.98 -13.49
N LEU A 138 3.48 1.70 -12.82
CA LEU A 138 4.20 2.82 -13.40
C LEU A 138 5.40 2.27 -14.14
N GLY A 139 5.41 2.40 -15.47
CA GLY A 139 6.56 2.04 -16.29
C GLY A 139 7.31 3.26 -16.79
N ASN A 140 8.47 3.03 -17.40
CA ASN A 140 9.41 4.08 -17.80
C ASN A 140 8.83 5.14 -18.78
N GLN A 141 7.73 4.84 -19.49
CA GLN A 141 7.12 5.77 -20.46
C GLN A 141 5.58 5.74 -20.44
N GLY A 142 4.99 5.14 -19.41
CA GLY A 142 3.56 4.89 -19.41
C GLY A 142 3.03 4.41 -18.08
N LEU A 143 1.77 4.71 -17.86
CA LEU A 143 0.97 4.12 -16.82
C LEU A 143 0.20 2.94 -17.41
N PHE A 144 0.25 1.79 -16.76
CA PHE A 144 -0.39 0.56 -17.22
C PHE A 144 -1.35 0.04 -16.16
N LYS A 145 -2.48 -0.49 -16.60
CA LYS A 145 -3.36 -1.32 -15.78
C LYS A 145 -2.93 -2.77 -15.95
N VAL A 146 -2.70 -3.47 -14.84
CA VAL A 146 -2.18 -4.84 -14.86
C VAL A 146 -3.21 -5.79 -14.25
N ASP A 147 -3.42 -6.92 -14.91
CA ASP A 147 -4.16 -8.04 -14.36
C ASP A 147 -3.22 -8.87 -13.45
N PRO A 148 -3.50 -8.96 -12.14
CA PRO A 148 -2.59 -9.58 -11.18
C PRO A 148 -2.50 -11.12 -11.30
N VAL A 149 -3.32 -11.76 -12.15
CA VAL A 149 -3.33 -13.21 -12.36
C VAL A 149 -2.58 -13.56 -13.63
N SER A 150 -2.90 -12.89 -14.74
CA SER A 150 -2.28 -13.17 -16.05
C SER A 150 -0.99 -12.40 -16.29
N GLY A 151 -0.76 -11.29 -15.59
CA GLY A 151 0.34 -10.36 -15.87
C GLY A 151 0.09 -9.45 -17.08
N THR A 152 -1.09 -9.55 -17.70
CA THR A 152 -1.44 -8.75 -18.87
C THR A 152 -1.50 -7.27 -18.49
N ALA A 153 -0.68 -6.46 -19.14
CA ALA A 153 -0.63 -5.01 -18.96
C ALA A 153 -1.32 -4.29 -20.13
N THR A 154 -2.25 -3.40 -19.82
CA THR A 154 -2.93 -2.53 -20.78
C THR A 154 -2.52 -1.09 -20.54
N ALA A 155 -2.09 -0.38 -21.58
CA ALA A 155 -1.71 1.03 -21.46
C ALA A 155 -2.93 1.88 -21.06
N VAL A 156 -2.75 2.71 -20.03
CA VAL A 156 -3.72 3.70 -19.55
C VAL A 156 -3.36 5.06 -20.10
N ALA A 157 -2.13 5.50 -19.87
CA ALA A 157 -1.64 6.79 -20.35
C ALA A 157 -0.20 6.66 -20.85
N ARG A 158 0.10 7.41 -21.91
CA ARG A 158 1.47 7.61 -22.38
C ARG A 158 2.05 8.82 -21.66
N LEU A 159 3.16 8.63 -20.97
CA LEU A 159 3.86 9.70 -20.27
C LEU A 159 4.90 10.26 -21.23
N ALA A 160 4.79 11.55 -21.57
CA ALA A 160 5.69 12.17 -22.53
C ALA A 160 7.12 12.13 -21.98
N GLY A 161 8.04 11.48 -22.71
CA GLY A 161 9.41 11.25 -22.25
C GLY A 161 10.17 12.57 -22.07
N GLY A 162 10.85 12.69 -20.93
CA GLY A 162 11.69 13.84 -20.58
C GLY A 162 12.15 13.79 -19.12
N GLY A 163 11.26 13.34 -18.23
CA GLY A 163 11.52 13.30 -16.79
C GLY A 163 11.58 11.92 -16.17
N ASP A 164 12.12 11.91 -14.96
CA ASP A 164 12.26 10.82 -14.01
C ASP A 164 10.99 10.71 -13.17
N ILE A 165 10.02 9.93 -13.67
CA ILE A 165 8.77 9.64 -12.98
C ILE A 165 8.94 8.37 -12.15
N LEU A 166 9.23 8.56 -10.86
CA LEU A 166 9.52 7.45 -9.93
C LEU A 166 8.37 7.12 -8.99
N SER A 167 7.42 8.05 -8.82
CA SER A 167 6.37 7.90 -7.83
C SER A 167 4.99 8.29 -8.35
N MET A 168 3.98 7.56 -7.89
CA MET A 168 2.57 7.76 -8.14
C MET A 168 1.74 7.62 -6.86
N ALA A 169 0.67 8.40 -6.79
CA ALA A 169 -0.34 8.33 -5.75
C ALA A 169 -1.72 8.18 -6.39
N VAL A 170 -2.46 7.14 -5.98
CA VAL A 170 -3.82 6.89 -6.44
C VAL A 170 -4.80 7.69 -5.59
N VAL A 171 -5.79 8.30 -6.23
CA VAL A 171 -6.96 8.88 -5.54
C VAL A 171 -8.08 7.82 -5.56
N PRO A 172 -8.39 7.15 -4.43
CA PRO A 172 -9.30 6.01 -4.41
C PRO A 172 -10.67 6.33 -5.02
N GLY A 173 -11.09 5.55 -6.01
CA GLY A 173 -12.41 5.65 -6.64
C GLY A 173 -12.65 6.88 -7.52
N ALA A 174 -11.74 7.86 -7.52
CA ALA A 174 -11.86 9.08 -8.31
C ALA A 174 -11.39 8.92 -9.76
N ASN A 175 -10.95 7.71 -10.14
CA ASN A 175 -10.33 7.43 -11.44
C ASN A 175 -9.14 8.35 -11.75
N ARG A 176 -8.38 8.75 -10.73
CA ARG A 176 -7.30 9.71 -10.85
C ARG A 176 -6.02 9.19 -10.20
N ILE A 177 -4.90 9.38 -10.89
CA ILE A 177 -3.57 9.11 -10.37
C ILE A 177 -2.72 10.37 -10.54
N TYR A 178 -2.03 10.76 -9.47
CA TYR A 178 -1.01 11.81 -9.52
C TYR A 178 0.37 11.18 -9.65
N LEU A 179 1.22 11.76 -10.48
CA LEU A 179 2.60 11.32 -10.71
C LEU A 179 3.54 12.49 -10.43
N ALA A 180 4.65 12.22 -9.75
CA ALA A 180 5.74 13.18 -9.60
C ALA A 180 6.66 13.08 -10.82
N ASP A 181 6.67 14.12 -11.66
CA ASP A 181 7.51 14.17 -12.85
C ASP A 181 8.70 15.12 -12.65
N ASN A 182 9.87 14.52 -12.43
CA ASN A 182 11.11 15.26 -12.16
C ASN A 182 11.93 15.42 -13.43
N GLN A 183 12.31 16.64 -13.77
CA GLN A 183 13.10 16.95 -14.96
C GLN A 183 14.52 17.35 -14.53
N PHE A 184 15.51 16.88 -15.28
CA PHE A 184 16.90 17.31 -15.11
C PHE A 184 17.39 17.96 -16.39
N THR A 185 17.83 19.21 -16.29
CA THR A 185 18.44 19.94 -17.41
C THR A 185 19.90 20.23 -17.08
N PHE A 186 20.78 19.90 -18.02
CA PHE A 186 22.18 20.31 -18.00
C PHE A 186 22.50 21.12 -19.26
N ASP A 187 22.80 22.40 -19.09
CA ASP A 187 23.07 23.32 -20.20
C ASP A 187 24.58 23.43 -20.53
N GLY A 188 25.40 22.54 -19.97
CA GLY A 188 26.86 22.57 -20.10
C GLY A 188 27.57 23.42 -19.04
N VAL A 189 26.82 24.22 -18.25
CA VAL A 189 27.37 25.13 -17.23
C VAL A 189 26.71 24.92 -15.87
N SER A 190 25.42 24.61 -15.85
CA SER A 190 24.61 24.39 -14.66
C SER A 190 23.72 23.16 -14.81
N SER A 191 23.50 22.49 -13.68
CA SER A 191 22.50 21.44 -13.53
C SER A 191 21.30 22.01 -12.78
N GLN A 192 20.12 21.91 -13.37
CA GLN A 192 18.88 22.37 -12.75
C GLN A 192 17.88 21.23 -12.70
N PHE A 193 17.31 21.02 -11.52
CA PHE A 193 16.14 20.16 -11.33
C PHE A 193 14.88 21.02 -11.35
N SER A 194 13.85 20.53 -12.01
CA SER A 194 12.49 21.01 -11.87
C SER A 194 11.53 19.83 -11.71
N TYR A 195 10.33 20.10 -11.23
CA TYR A 195 9.28 19.10 -11.12
C TYR A 195 7.93 19.65 -11.58
N GLN A 196 7.01 18.75 -11.89
CA GLN A 196 5.59 19.03 -12.05
C GLN A 196 4.76 17.84 -11.54
N ILE A 197 3.50 18.10 -11.19
CA ILE A 197 2.53 17.04 -10.91
C ILE A 197 1.78 16.73 -12.20
N LEU A 198 1.89 15.49 -12.67
CA LEU A 198 1.03 14.99 -13.74
C LEU A 198 -0.22 14.37 -13.11
N SER A 199 -1.39 14.76 -13.58
CA SER A 199 -2.65 14.09 -13.26
C SER A 199 -3.09 13.25 -14.44
N VAL A 200 -3.37 11.97 -14.18
CA VAL A 200 -3.89 11.02 -15.17
C VAL A 200 -5.33 10.67 -14.83
N ASP A 201 -6.23 10.90 -15.78
CA ASP A 201 -7.57 10.33 -15.77
C ASP A 201 -7.48 8.88 -16.26
N THR A 202 -7.76 7.94 -15.37
CA THR A 202 -7.58 6.49 -15.61
C THR A 202 -8.67 5.87 -16.50
N LEU A 203 -9.76 6.59 -16.77
CA LEU A 203 -10.82 6.12 -17.68
C LEU A 203 -10.51 6.49 -19.13
N SER A 204 -10.04 7.71 -19.34
CA SER A 204 -9.79 8.27 -20.68
C SER A 204 -8.32 8.19 -21.10
N GLY A 205 -7.40 8.03 -20.14
CA GLY A 205 -5.96 8.13 -20.36
C GLY A 205 -5.47 9.58 -20.54
N ALA A 206 -6.35 10.58 -20.39
CA ALA A 206 -5.98 11.98 -20.53
C ALA A 206 -5.03 12.41 -19.40
N THR A 207 -4.00 13.17 -19.77
CA THR A 207 -3.01 13.70 -18.85
C THR A 207 -3.08 15.22 -18.80
N THR A 208 -3.04 15.80 -17.60
CA THR A 208 -2.79 17.24 -17.38
C THR A 208 -1.55 17.42 -16.52
N SER A 209 -0.89 18.56 -16.63
CA SER A 209 0.30 18.88 -15.82
C SER A 209 0.10 20.19 -15.07
N SER A 210 0.66 20.27 -13.86
CA SER A 210 0.88 21.55 -13.20
C SER A 210 1.94 22.37 -13.97
N PRO A 211 2.11 23.67 -13.64
CA PRO A 211 3.32 24.39 -14.01
C PRO A 211 4.58 23.67 -13.50
N GLY A 212 5.69 23.81 -14.25
CA GLY A 212 7.00 23.34 -13.80
C GLY A 212 7.58 24.26 -12.72
N LEU A 213 7.98 23.67 -11.59
CA LEU A 213 8.54 24.36 -10.44
C LEU A 213 10.00 23.96 -10.22
N PRO A 214 10.86 24.84 -9.67
CA PRO A 214 12.24 24.51 -9.37
C PRO A 214 12.32 23.48 -8.24
N GLY A 215 13.31 22.58 -8.30
CA GLY A 215 13.55 21.57 -7.28
C GLY A 215 13.27 20.15 -7.78
N ARG A 216 13.16 19.20 -6.86
CA ARG A 216 12.87 17.79 -7.15
C ARG A 216 11.89 17.28 -6.11
N LEU A 217 10.85 16.58 -6.58
CA LEU A 217 9.96 15.81 -5.74
C LEU A 217 10.54 14.41 -5.49
N GLY A 218 10.43 13.96 -4.24
CA GLY A 218 10.73 12.58 -3.87
C GLY A 218 9.60 11.64 -4.25
N PHE A 219 9.06 10.95 -3.25
CA PHE A 219 7.85 10.14 -3.38
C PHE A 219 6.60 11.01 -3.22
N VAL A 220 5.46 10.51 -3.70
CA VAL A 220 4.14 11.10 -3.40
C VAL A 220 3.23 10.07 -2.74
N VAL A 221 2.46 10.52 -1.75
CA VAL A 221 1.42 9.74 -1.07
C VAL A 221 0.12 10.54 -1.02
N TYR A 222 -1.01 9.84 -0.82
CA TYR A 222 -2.32 10.47 -0.77
C TYR A 222 -3.09 10.03 0.47
N ASP A 223 -3.52 10.99 1.28
CA ASP A 223 -4.51 10.75 2.32
C ASP A 223 -5.91 10.93 1.75
N SER A 224 -6.64 9.81 1.64
CA SER A 224 -8.00 9.82 1.10
C SER A 224 -9.05 10.42 2.03
N SER A 225 -8.79 10.48 3.34
CA SER A 225 -9.69 11.07 4.32
C SER A 225 -9.59 12.60 4.34
N ALA A 226 -8.37 13.13 4.21
CA ALA A 226 -8.09 14.56 4.13
C ALA A 226 -8.21 15.10 2.68
N GLY A 227 -8.16 14.21 1.69
CA GLY A 227 -8.10 14.59 0.28
C GLY A 227 -6.77 15.22 -0.12
N LEU A 228 -5.68 14.85 0.56
CA LEU A 228 -4.40 15.55 0.56
C LEU A 228 -3.34 14.76 -0.23
N LEU A 229 -2.76 15.38 -1.25
CA LEU A 229 -1.54 14.88 -1.91
C LEU A 229 -0.33 15.42 -1.15
N MET A 230 0.63 14.56 -0.84
CA MET A 230 1.77 14.91 0.00
C MET A 230 3.09 14.38 -0.54
N THR A 231 4.17 15.04 -0.12
CA THR A 231 5.57 14.66 -0.30
C THR A 231 6.33 15.02 0.97
N ALA A 232 7.55 14.52 1.12
CA ALA A 232 8.47 14.98 2.16
C ALA A 232 9.86 15.20 1.60
N ASP A 233 10.60 16.12 2.21
CA ASP A 233 12.04 16.25 2.07
C ASP A 233 12.74 16.01 3.43
N ALA A 234 14.03 16.34 3.51
CA ALA A 234 14.79 16.19 4.74
C ALA A 234 14.33 17.11 5.89
N GLU A 235 13.55 18.15 5.60
CA GLU A 235 13.22 19.23 6.52
C GLU A 235 11.74 19.32 6.85
N ASN A 236 10.82 18.89 5.97
CA ASN A 236 9.39 19.05 6.15
C ASN A 236 8.57 17.96 5.45
N LEU A 237 7.38 17.72 6.00
CA LEU A 237 6.27 17.15 5.26
C LEU A 237 5.52 18.30 4.56
N PHE A 238 5.19 18.12 3.29
CA PHE A 238 4.43 19.10 2.50
C PHE A 238 3.13 18.50 1.98
N SER A 239 2.09 19.33 1.95
CA SER A 239 0.96 19.15 1.04
C SER A 239 1.31 19.73 -0.33
N ILE A 240 0.76 19.15 -1.39
CA ILE A 240 0.93 19.61 -2.76
C ILE A 240 -0.44 19.92 -3.35
N ASP A 241 -0.62 21.13 -3.90
CA ASP A 241 -1.75 21.40 -4.78
C ASP A 241 -1.48 20.78 -6.16
N PRO A 242 -2.21 19.75 -6.61
CA PRO A 242 -1.93 19.06 -7.86
C PRO A 242 -2.16 19.93 -9.11
N ALA A 243 -2.93 21.03 -9.01
CA ALA A 243 -3.17 21.91 -10.15
C ALA A 243 -2.03 22.91 -10.35
N THR A 244 -1.45 23.41 -9.25
CA THR A 244 -0.40 24.43 -9.29
C THR A 244 1.01 23.88 -9.05
N GLY A 245 1.11 22.67 -8.50
CA GLY A 245 2.34 22.03 -8.05
C GLY A 245 2.89 22.59 -6.74
N VAL A 246 2.28 23.64 -6.17
CA VAL A 246 2.84 24.37 -5.03
C VAL A 246 2.83 23.50 -3.78
N GLU A 247 4.00 23.39 -3.15
CA GLU A 247 4.21 22.76 -1.85
C GLU A 247 3.86 23.73 -0.71
N THR A 248 3.06 23.26 0.26
CA THR A 248 2.77 23.97 1.51
C THR A 248 3.18 23.10 2.68
N ALA A 249 4.15 23.57 3.47
CA ALA A 249 4.67 22.84 4.62
C ALA A 249 3.56 22.57 5.64
N ILE A 250 3.43 21.30 6.04
CA ILE A 250 2.50 20.84 7.08
C ILE A 250 3.21 20.93 8.44
N THR A 251 4.37 20.27 8.55
CA THR A 251 5.17 20.27 9.77
C THR A 251 6.65 20.11 9.46
N PRO A 252 7.55 20.77 10.21
CA PRO A 252 8.98 20.49 10.14
C PRO A 252 9.31 19.09 10.64
N ILE A 253 10.29 18.46 10.00
CA ILE A 253 10.93 17.21 10.40
C ILE A 253 12.23 17.58 11.16
N PRO A 254 12.28 17.46 12.50
CA PRO A 254 13.35 18.01 13.34
C PRO A 254 14.70 17.26 13.29
N PHE A 255 15.01 16.48 12.25
CA PHE A 255 16.29 15.73 12.15
C PHE A 255 17.46 16.51 11.56
N ASN A 256 17.35 17.83 11.46
CA ASN A 256 18.38 18.74 10.97
C ASN A 256 19.75 18.68 11.70
N THR A 257 19.95 17.72 12.61
CA THR A 257 21.20 17.44 13.31
C THR A 257 22.05 16.34 12.67
N ASN A 258 21.48 15.46 11.83
CA ASN A 258 22.24 14.47 11.07
C ASN A 258 22.03 14.67 9.56
N PRO A 259 22.99 15.30 8.85
CA PRO A 259 22.87 15.58 7.42
C PRO A 259 22.86 14.31 6.54
N ASN A 260 23.10 13.13 7.12
CA ASN A 260 23.04 11.85 6.41
C ASN A 260 21.68 11.15 6.51
N SER A 261 20.72 11.74 7.23
CA SER A 261 19.37 11.19 7.41
C SER A 261 18.42 11.78 6.36
N LEU A 262 17.78 10.92 5.57
CA LEU A 262 16.84 11.32 4.52
C LEU A 262 15.58 10.44 4.60
N PRO A 263 14.36 11.02 4.51
CA PRO A 263 13.18 10.23 4.21
C PRO A 263 13.39 9.57 2.85
N ALA A 264 13.53 8.25 2.86
CA ALA A 264 13.98 7.46 1.75
C ALA A 264 12.78 6.71 1.13
N PHE A 265 12.71 6.74 -0.20
CA PHE A 265 12.01 5.86 -1.17
C PHE A 265 10.55 5.40 -0.93
N ALA A 266 9.95 5.55 0.25
CA ALA A 266 8.69 4.94 0.62
C ALA A 266 7.93 5.72 1.70
N GLY A 267 6.62 5.84 1.48
CA GLY A 267 5.68 6.30 2.49
C GLY A 267 4.38 5.50 2.42
N ALA A 268 3.70 5.39 3.55
CA ALA A 268 2.36 4.84 3.66
C ALA A 268 1.47 5.80 4.46
N VAL A 269 0.15 5.69 4.29
CA VAL A 269 -0.81 6.55 4.98
C VAL A 269 -1.85 5.67 5.68
N ASP A 270 -2.09 5.94 6.95
CA ASP A 270 -3.30 5.54 7.65
C ASP A 270 -4.36 6.66 7.53
N PRO A 271 -5.33 6.53 6.61
CA PRO A 271 -6.38 7.53 6.44
C PRO A 271 -7.36 7.56 7.62
N ALA A 272 -7.39 6.55 8.51
CA ALA A 272 -8.30 6.57 9.66
C ALA A 272 -7.82 7.57 10.72
N THR A 273 -6.51 7.70 10.88
CA THR A 273 -5.89 8.60 11.87
C THR A 273 -5.23 9.82 11.24
N ASN A 274 -5.21 9.91 9.91
CA ASN A 274 -4.44 10.90 9.16
C ASN A 274 -2.93 10.81 9.46
N THR A 275 -2.42 9.59 9.64
CA THR A 275 -1.01 9.35 9.97
C THR A 275 -0.23 8.95 8.73
N VAL A 276 0.80 9.72 8.40
CA VAL A 276 1.78 9.40 7.36
C VAL A 276 2.97 8.70 8.00
N TYR A 277 3.29 7.50 7.52
CA TYR A 277 4.50 6.77 7.86
C TYR A 277 5.55 6.96 6.78
N LEU A 278 6.72 7.44 7.18
CA LEU A 278 7.85 7.63 6.29
C LEU A 278 9.03 6.77 6.75
N HIS A 279 9.70 6.12 5.80
CA HIS A 279 10.97 5.47 6.09
C HIS A 279 12.08 6.52 6.16
N LEU A 280 12.75 6.59 7.29
CA LEU A 280 13.95 7.40 7.47
C LEU A 280 15.17 6.50 7.38
N GLN A 281 16.02 6.74 6.39
CA GLN A 281 17.30 6.08 6.28
C GLN A 281 18.40 7.05 6.68
N THR A 282 19.25 6.64 7.61
CA THR A 282 20.50 7.34 7.92
C THR A 282 21.66 6.62 7.27
N PHE A 283 22.27 7.26 6.28
CA PHE A 283 23.43 6.72 5.58
C PHE A 283 24.69 6.83 6.45
N ASP A 284 25.04 5.73 7.10
CA ASP A 284 26.39 5.47 7.59
C ASP A 284 26.97 4.32 6.77
N PHE A 285 28.12 4.54 6.11
CA PHE A 285 28.76 3.63 5.15
C PHE A 285 28.95 2.20 5.65
N PHE A 286 28.95 2.00 6.97
CA PHE A 286 29.15 0.69 7.59
C PHE A 286 27.94 0.15 8.34
N ASN A 287 26.91 0.98 8.59
CA ASN A 287 25.74 0.58 9.37
C ASN A 287 24.55 1.50 9.10
N PRO A 288 23.85 1.36 7.94
CA PRO A 288 22.66 2.14 7.69
C PRO A 288 21.65 1.91 8.82
N LEU A 289 21.10 3.01 9.35
CA LEU A 289 20.05 2.95 10.36
C LEU A 289 18.73 3.26 9.70
N ASP A 290 17.78 2.35 9.84
CA ASP A 290 16.43 2.49 9.34
C ASP A 290 15.49 2.78 10.52
N GLN A 291 14.63 3.77 10.36
CA GLN A 291 13.60 4.16 11.34
C GLN A 291 12.29 4.47 10.61
N ILE A 292 11.17 4.43 11.33
CA ILE A 292 9.88 4.91 10.83
C ILE A 292 9.57 6.24 11.52
N ILE A 293 9.20 7.24 10.72
CA ILE A 293 8.62 8.49 11.20
C ILE A 293 7.11 8.37 11.07
N SER A 294 6.37 8.77 12.09
CA SER A 294 4.92 8.93 12.03
C SER A 294 4.58 10.41 12.16
N ILE A 295 3.80 10.94 11.22
CA ILE A 295 3.37 12.34 11.21
C ILE A 295 1.86 12.40 11.02
N ASN A 296 1.15 13.06 11.93
CA ASN A 296 -0.25 13.39 11.68
C ASN A 296 -0.33 14.56 10.69
N ASP A 297 -0.96 14.35 9.53
CA ASP A 297 -0.97 15.35 8.47
C ASP A 297 -1.94 16.52 8.72
N GLN A 298 -2.80 16.42 9.73
CA GLN A 298 -3.74 17.47 10.12
C GLN A 298 -3.20 18.33 11.27
N THR A 299 -2.57 17.71 12.27
CA THR A 299 -2.06 18.40 13.46
C THR A 299 -0.57 18.75 13.35
N GLY A 300 0.15 18.07 12.46
CA GLY A 300 1.61 18.15 12.39
C GLY A 300 2.31 17.41 13.53
N ASP A 301 1.58 16.64 14.35
CA ASP A 301 2.14 15.86 15.45
C ASP A 301 3.15 14.85 14.91
N PHE A 302 4.35 14.90 15.45
CA PHE A 302 5.49 14.18 14.94
C PHE A 302 6.01 13.17 15.97
N SER A 303 6.30 11.97 15.51
CA SER A 303 6.93 10.91 16.29
C SER A 303 8.06 10.26 15.50
N LEU A 304 9.23 10.14 16.13
CA LEU A 304 10.33 9.33 15.61
C LEU A 304 10.30 7.96 16.29
N GLY A 305 10.15 6.90 15.50
CA GLY A 305 10.30 5.52 15.97
C GLY A 305 11.76 5.15 16.26
N PRO A 306 12.02 4.12 17.06
CA PRO A 306 13.38 3.61 17.28
C PRO A 306 13.95 2.95 16.02
N ASN A 307 15.25 2.60 16.05
CA ASN A 307 15.89 1.83 14.99
C ASN A 307 15.15 0.50 14.78
N VAL A 308 14.85 0.17 13.52
CA VAL A 308 14.18 -1.08 13.21
C VAL A 308 15.13 -2.27 13.33
N SER A 309 14.60 -3.43 13.69
CA SER A 309 15.40 -4.64 13.95
C SER A 309 15.81 -5.41 12.69
N ALA A 310 15.45 -4.95 11.49
CA ALA A 310 15.75 -5.61 10.23
C ALA A 310 16.80 -4.85 9.41
N PRO A 311 17.59 -5.55 8.59
CA PRO A 311 18.46 -4.89 7.63
C PRO A 311 17.63 -4.34 6.47
N GLN A 312 17.62 -3.02 6.28
CA GLN A 312 17.07 -2.31 5.12
C GLN A 312 15.55 -2.37 4.99
N LEU A 313 14.91 -1.21 4.87
CA LEU A 313 13.52 -1.05 4.45
C LEU A 313 13.49 -0.33 3.09
N GLU A 314 12.55 -0.69 2.22
CA GLU A 314 12.54 -0.19 0.83
C GLU A 314 11.18 0.30 0.34
N SER A 315 10.10 -0.31 0.83
CA SER A 315 8.73 0.04 0.44
C SER A 315 7.82 -0.19 1.64
N LEU A 316 6.81 0.68 1.79
CA LEU A 316 5.85 0.65 2.89
C LEU A 316 4.43 0.56 2.34
N TYR A 317 3.57 -0.17 3.02
CA TYR A 317 2.12 -0.20 2.78
C TYR A 317 1.40 -0.32 4.12
N PHE A 318 0.42 0.55 4.36
CA PHE A 318 -0.44 0.46 5.54
C PHE A 318 -1.74 -0.23 5.14
N GLU A 319 -2.03 -1.36 5.77
CA GLU A 319 -3.30 -2.04 5.66
C GLU A 319 -4.22 -1.58 6.80
N PRO A 320 -5.19 -0.68 6.56
CA PRO A 320 -6.14 -0.31 7.58
C PRO A 320 -7.01 -1.50 8.01
N ASP A 321 -7.45 -1.51 9.26
CA ASP A 321 -8.50 -2.43 9.70
C ASP A 321 -9.85 -1.99 9.08
N VAL A 322 -10.25 -2.68 8.01
CA VAL A 322 -11.50 -2.36 7.32
C VAL A 322 -12.61 -3.25 7.86
N THR A 323 -13.49 -2.66 8.67
CA THR A 323 -14.74 -3.31 9.04
C THR A 323 -15.74 -3.22 7.89
N VAL A 324 -15.89 -4.30 7.12
CA VAL A 324 -16.95 -4.40 6.12
C VAL A 324 -18.31 -4.51 6.82
N THR A 325 -19.24 -3.62 6.47
CA THR A 325 -20.61 -3.60 7.03
C THR A 325 -21.65 -3.59 5.92
N PRO A 326 -22.89 -4.08 6.16
CA PRO A 326 -23.97 -3.96 5.19
C PRO A 326 -24.25 -2.50 4.78
N ASP A 327 -24.18 -1.56 5.73
CA ASP A 327 -24.31 -0.12 5.47
C ASP A 327 -23.19 0.41 4.56
N GLY A 328 -21.95 -0.02 4.78
CA GLY A 328 -20.83 0.32 3.91
C GLY A 328 -21.06 -0.10 2.46
N ILE A 329 -21.46 -1.36 2.23
CA ILE A 329 -21.75 -1.87 0.87
C ILE A 329 -22.92 -1.09 0.25
N LYS A 330 -23.95 -0.71 1.02
CA LYS A 330 -25.06 0.13 0.51
C LYS A 330 -24.58 1.51 0.07
N ALA A 331 -23.70 2.14 0.85
CA ALA A 331 -23.09 3.41 0.51
C ALA A 331 -22.24 3.30 -0.77
N ASP A 332 -21.50 2.21 -0.93
CA ASP A 332 -20.70 1.95 -2.13
C ASP A 332 -21.57 1.76 -3.38
N VAL A 333 -22.72 1.06 -3.27
CA VAL A 333 -23.69 0.95 -4.38
C VAL A 333 -24.25 2.33 -4.77
N GLN A 334 -24.53 3.20 -3.79
CA GLN A 334 -25.01 4.56 -4.04
C GLN A 334 -23.94 5.44 -4.70
N SER A 335 -22.70 5.37 -4.20
CA SER A 335 -21.54 6.07 -4.77
C SER A 335 -21.28 5.62 -6.21
N ALA A 336 -21.35 4.31 -6.47
CA ALA A 336 -21.19 3.75 -7.80
C ALA A 336 -22.31 4.19 -8.77
N LEU A 337 -23.54 4.37 -8.29
CA LEU A 337 -24.60 4.97 -9.10
C LEU A 337 -24.31 6.45 -9.40
N ALA A 338 -23.86 7.21 -8.41
CA ALA A 338 -23.57 8.64 -8.57
C ALA A 338 -22.40 8.90 -9.53
N SER A 339 -21.38 8.02 -9.51
CA SER A 339 -20.22 8.11 -10.41
C SER A 339 -20.49 7.53 -11.80
N GLY A 340 -21.65 6.90 -12.03
CA GLY A 340 -21.99 6.23 -13.27
C GLY A 340 -21.36 4.84 -13.45
N ALA A 341 -20.61 4.35 -12.46
CA ALA A 341 -20.11 2.97 -12.44
C ALA A 341 -21.24 1.92 -12.38
N ILE A 342 -22.42 2.30 -11.86
CA ILE A 342 -23.70 1.63 -12.08
C ILE A 342 -24.57 2.53 -12.94
N THR A 343 -24.86 2.11 -14.17
CA THR A 343 -25.51 2.99 -15.17
C THR A 343 -27.04 3.00 -15.08
N LYS A 344 -27.63 2.07 -14.32
CA LYS A 344 -29.09 1.92 -14.19
C LYS A 344 -29.53 2.01 -12.73
N ALA A 345 -30.29 3.05 -12.39
CA ALA A 345 -30.84 3.25 -11.05
C ALA A 345 -31.70 2.08 -10.56
N GLY A 346 -32.41 1.38 -11.48
CA GLY A 346 -33.18 0.19 -11.13
C GLY A 346 -32.33 -0.96 -10.59
N ILE A 347 -31.11 -1.15 -11.13
CA ILE A 347 -30.18 -2.17 -10.65
C ILE A 347 -29.66 -1.79 -9.27
N ALA A 348 -29.22 -0.55 -9.08
CA ALA A 348 -28.79 -0.06 -7.76
C ALA A 348 -29.88 -0.24 -6.69
N LYS A 349 -31.15 0.04 -7.05
CA LYS A 349 -32.28 -0.15 -6.14
C LYS A 349 -32.49 -1.60 -5.73
N THR A 350 -32.39 -2.55 -6.67
CA THR A 350 -32.47 -3.99 -6.37
C THR A 350 -31.35 -4.42 -5.44
N LEU A 351 -30.11 -4.05 -5.76
CA LEU A 351 -28.93 -4.37 -4.96
C LEU A 351 -29.05 -3.84 -3.52
N ILE A 352 -29.50 -2.58 -3.34
CA ILE A 352 -29.73 -1.99 -2.01
C ILE A 352 -30.85 -2.73 -1.25
N ALA A 353 -31.91 -3.16 -1.94
CA ALA A 353 -32.99 -3.93 -1.31
C ALA A 353 -32.48 -5.28 -0.78
N GLU A 354 -31.68 -6.00 -1.56
CA GLU A 354 -31.04 -7.25 -1.11
C GLU A 354 -30.13 -7.03 0.10
N LEU A 355 -29.34 -5.95 0.10
CA LEU A 355 -28.49 -5.61 1.24
C LEU A 355 -29.29 -5.28 2.51
N ASN A 356 -30.42 -4.57 2.38
CA ASN A 356 -31.32 -4.32 3.52
C ASN A 356 -31.93 -5.63 4.07
N ASP A 357 -32.33 -6.55 3.19
CA ASP A 357 -32.89 -7.85 3.60
C ASP A 357 -31.83 -8.73 4.26
N ALA A 358 -30.60 -8.74 3.72
CA ALA A 358 -29.47 -9.46 4.29
C ALA A 358 -29.08 -8.92 5.68
N GLU A 359 -29.00 -7.60 5.82
CA GLU A 359 -28.76 -6.93 7.10
C GLU A 359 -29.84 -7.28 8.12
N ALA A 360 -31.12 -7.18 7.74
CA ALA A 360 -32.22 -7.53 8.64
C ALA A 360 -32.14 -9.00 9.08
N ALA A 361 -31.73 -9.91 8.21
CA ALA A 361 -31.48 -11.31 8.56
C ALA A 361 -30.29 -11.46 9.51
N ARG A 362 -29.17 -10.74 9.29
CA ARG A 362 -28.00 -10.73 10.20
C ARG A 362 -28.39 -10.24 11.60
N THR A 363 -29.13 -9.13 11.69
CA THR A 363 -29.59 -8.57 12.97
C THR A 363 -30.49 -9.53 13.75
N ARG A 364 -31.19 -10.43 13.05
CA ARG A 364 -31.99 -11.52 13.66
C ARG A 364 -31.16 -12.79 13.96
N GLY A 365 -29.85 -12.80 13.74
CA GLY A 365 -28.99 -13.99 13.88
C GLY A 365 -29.25 -15.08 12.83
N GLN A 366 -29.92 -14.75 11.72
CA GLN A 366 -30.29 -15.71 10.68
C GLN A 366 -29.18 -15.88 9.64
N CYS A 367 -27.99 -16.32 10.06
CA CYS A 367 -26.78 -16.34 9.24
C CYS A 367 -26.92 -17.09 7.91
N LYS A 368 -27.60 -18.24 7.90
CA LYS A 368 -27.87 -18.99 6.67
C LYS A 368 -28.76 -18.20 5.69
N THR A 369 -29.78 -17.51 6.22
CA THR A 369 -30.67 -16.68 5.42
C THR A 369 -29.93 -15.47 4.86
N ALA A 370 -29.18 -14.76 5.70
CA ALA A 370 -28.33 -13.64 5.27
C ALA A 370 -27.32 -14.09 4.20
N GLY A 371 -26.66 -15.23 4.40
CA GLY A 371 -25.71 -15.79 3.45
C GLY A 371 -26.34 -16.12 2.09
N ASN A 372 -27.57 -16.66 2.08
CA ASN A 372 -28.30 -16.88 0.83
C ASN A 372 -28.65 -15.57 0.11
N ILE A 373 -29.00 -14.51 0.85
CA ILE A 373 -29.33 -13.20 0.26
C ILE A 373 -28.06 -12.54 -0.29
N TYR A 374 -26.93 -12.56 0.43
CA TYR A 374 -25.66 -12.08 -0.12
C TYR A 374 -25.22 -12.88 -1.35
N GLN A 375 -25.46 -14.19 -1.38
CA GLN A 375 -25.17 -14.99 -2.56
C GLN A 375 -26.04 -14.58 -3.76
N GLN A 376 -27.31 -14.21 -3.54
CA GLN A 376 -28.16 -13.66 -4.58
C GLN A 376 -27.62 -12.31 -5.07
N PHE A 377 -27.28 -11.41 -4.16
CA PHE A 377 -26.61 -10.13 -4.47
C PHE A 377 -25.35 -10.33 -5.31
N ILE A 378 -24.49 -11.29 -4.95
CA ILE A 378 -23.29 -11.65 -5.72
C ILE A 378 -23.65 -12.16 -7.13
N ASN A 379 -24.71 -12.96 -7.26
CA ASN A 379 -25.16 -13.45 -8.57
C ASN A 379 -25.64 -12.31 -9.46
N ASP A 380 -26.39 -11.36 -8.90
CA ASP A 380 -26.91 -10.18 -9.59
C ASP A 380 -25.78 -9.23 -10.02
N LEU A 381 -24.79 -9.01 -9.15
CA LEU A 381 -23.56 -8.29 -9.49
C LEU A 381 -22.84 -8.93 -10.68
N ASN A 382 -22.60 -10.24 -10.62
CA ASN A 382 -21.93 -10.98 -11.69
C ASN A 382 -22.73 -10.96 -12.99
N ALA A 383 -24.06 -11.03 -12.92
CA ALA A 383 -24.93 -10.97 -14.10
C ALA A 383 -24.86 -9.62 -14.82
N GLN A 384 -24.63 -8.53 -14.07
CA GLN A 384 -24.55 -7.16 -14.59
C GLN A 384 -23.12 -6.64 -14.81
N ARG A 385 -22.12 -7.39 -14.36
CA ARG A 385 -20.69 -7.08 -14.50
C ARG A 385 -20.32 -6.84 -15.96
N GLY A 386 -19.71 -5.70 -16.24
CA GLY A 386 -19.34 -5.25 -17.59
C GLY A 386 -20.51 -4.85 -18.49
N LYS A 387 -21.76 -4.90 -18.00
CA LYS A 387 -22.97 -4.48 -18.74
C LYS A 387 -23.49 -3.17 -18.18
N SER A 388 -24.12 -3.24 -17.00
CA SER A 388 -24.70 -2.08 -16.32
C SER A 388 -23.93 -1.72 -15.05
N ILE A 389 -22.95 -2.54 -14.67
CA ILE A 389 -22.05 -2.33 -13.53
C ILE A 389 -20.61 -2.48 -14.06
N ALA A 390 -19.74 -1.52 -13.74
CA ALA A 390 -18.33 -1.60 -14.06
C ALA A 390 -17.70 -2.87 -13.46
N VAL A 391 -16.78 -3.50 -14.20
CA VAL A 391 -16.12 -4.77 -13.80
C VAL A 391 -15.46 -4.65 -12.42
N ALA A 392 -14.79 -3.51 -12.23
CA ALA A 392 -14.19 -2.99 -11.01
C ALA A 392 -15.14 -3.01 -9.80
N THR A 393 -16.24 -2.26 -9.91
CA THR A 393 -17.26 -2.12 -8.87
C THR A 393 -17.89 -3.46 -8.51
N ALA A 394 -18.23 -4.28 -9.51
CA ALA A 394 -18.78 -5.60 -9.24
C ALA A 394 -17.79 -6.48 -8.47
N SER A 395 -16.51 -6.47 -8.82
CA SER A 395 -15.48 -7.23 -8.13
C SER A 395 -15.35 -6.83 -6.65
N ARG A 396 -15.32 -5.52 -6.36
CA ARG A 396 -15.25 -5.00 -5.00
C ARG A 396 -16.46 -5.43 -4.17
N LEU A 397 -17.67 -5.13 -4.66
CA LEU A 397 -18.92 -5.44 -3.93
C LEU A 397 -19.09 -6.95 -3.71
N VAL A 398 -18.63 -7.79 -4.64
CA VAL A 398 -18.60 -9.25 -4.46
C VAL A 398 -17.65 -9.63 -3.31
N SER A 399 -16.44 -9.06 -3.27
CA SER A 399 -15.46 -9.32 -2.20
C SER A 399 -16.02 -8.96 -0.83
N GLU A 400 -16.62 -7.78 -0.69
CA GLU A 400 -17.25 -7.31 0.54
C GLU A 400 -18.43 -8.20 0.96
N ALA A 401 -19.29 -8.60 0.02
CA ALA A 401 -20.39 -9.52 0.32
C ALA A 401 -19.89 -10.91 0.74
N GLN A 402 -18.83 -11.43 0.13
CA GLN A 402 -18.19 -12.67 0.52
C GLN A 402 -17.61 -12.59 1.94
N PHE A 403 -17.00 -11.45 2.30
CA PHE A 403 -16.54 -11.20 3.67
C PHE A 403 -17.71 -11.27 4.66
N LEU A 404 -18.85 -10.64 4.36
CA LEU A 404 -20.02 -10.68 5.24
C LEU A 404 -20.63 -12.09 5.36
N ILE A 405 -20.58 -12.91 4.31
CA ILE A 405 -21.00 -14.32 4.38
C ILE A 405 -20.13 -15.12 5.37
N GLY A 406 -18.80 -14.93 5.31
CA GLY A 406 -17.86 -15.62 6.19
C GLY A 406 -17.90 -15.14 7.65
N ASN A 407 -18.29 -13.89 7.88
CA ASN A 407 -18.25 -13.22 9.18
C ASN A 407 -19.66 -12.83 9.66
N CYS A 408 -20.54 -13.83 9.85
CA CYS A 408 -21.83 -13.58 10.49
C CYS A 408 -21.68 -13.50 12.02
N PRO A 409 -22.36 -12.57 12.71
CA PRO A 409 -22.25 -12.41 14.16
C PRO A 409 -22.78 -13.60 14.96
#